data_AF-A0A1V3XRC5-F1
#
_entry.id   AF-A0A1V3XRC5-F1
#
_cell.length_a   1.000
_cell.length_b   1.000
_cell.length_c   1.000
_cell.angle_alpha   90.00
_cell.angle_beta   90.00
_cell.angle_gamma   90.00
#
_symmetry.space_group_name_H-M   'P 1'
#
loop_
_entity.id
_entity.type
_entity.pdbx_description
1 polymer ?
#
loop_
_entity_poly.entity_id
_entity_poly.type
_entity_poly.pdbx_seq_one_letter_code
_entity_poly.pdbx_strand_id
1 'polypeptide(L)'
;MSTIYRHRGRVAALSRSRPADDPDYLAAQRDLAAANVESYITRTLAAAPPLTDEQRTRLAELLRPVRTPAPDRKAVVAERLAELDGGDDHAA
;
A
#
# COMPACT_ATOMS: atom_id res chain seq x y z
N MET A 1 23.98 9.14 6.93
CA MET A 1 23.13 8.20 7.72
C MET A 1 22.25 7.42 6.76
N SER A 2 22.30 6.08 6.74
CA SER A 2 21.40 5.29 5.89
C SER A 2 19.94 5.49 6.34
N THR A 3 19.07 5.80 5.38
CA THR A 3 17.62 6.05 5.57
C THR A 3 16.94 4.91 6.33
N ILE A 4 17.40 3.67 6.13
CA ILE A 4 16.92 2.49 6.87
C ILE A 4 17.15 2.62 8.38
N TYR A 5 18.32 3.08 8.84
CA TYR A 5 18.57 3.22 10.29
C TYR A 5 17.67 4.28 10.93
N ARG A 6 17.33 5.35 10.19
CA ARG A 6 16.37 6.35 10.64
C ARG A 6 14.98 5.73 10.82
N HIS A 7 14.50 4.97 9.85
CA HIS A 7 13.20 4.29 9.93
C HIS A 7 13.18 3.24 11.06
N ARG A 8 14.25 2.47 11.23
CA ARG A 8 14.38 1.52 12.36
C ARG A 8 14.30 2.22 13.72
N GLY A 9 15.00 3.36 13.85
CA GLY A 9 14.93 4.17 15.06
C GLY A 9 13.51 4.69 15.34
N ARG A 10 12.79 5.16 14.30
CA ARG A 10 11.40 5.60 14.42
C ARG A 10 10.47 4.47 14.88
N VAL A 11 10.57 3.28 14.26
CA VAL A 11 9.79 2.10 14.65
C VAL A 11 10.06 1.72 16.12
N ALA A 12 11.33 1.66 16.53
CA ALA A 12 11.70 1.32 17.91
C ALA A 12 11.26 2.37 18.94
N ALA A 13 11.24 3.64 18.56
CA ALA A 13 10.73 4.71 19.42
C ALA A 13 9.22 4.57 19.64
N LEU A 14 8.45 4.35 18.56
CA LEU A 14 6.99 4.25 18.60
C LEU A 14 6.51 2.95 19.24
N SER A 15 7.18 1.81 19.01
CA SER A 15 6.78 0.52 19.58
C SER A 15 6.80 0.48 21.11
N ARG A 16 7.51 1.41 21.75
CA ARG A 16 7.59 1.51 23.22
C ARG A 16 6.45 2.31 23.83
N SER A 17 5.79 3.15 23.06
CA SER A 17 4.81 4.13 23.57
C SER A 17 3.46 4.06 22.88
N ARG A 18 3.32 3.29 21.79
CA ARG A 18 2.10 3.19 20.99
C ARG A 18 1.56 1.77 20.91
N PRO A 19 0.23 1.59 20.89
CA PRO A 19 -0.38 0.29 20.62
C PRO A 19 -0.13 -0.14 19.17
N ALA A 20 -0.34 -1.44 18.89
CA ALA A 20 0.04 -2.06 17.62
C ALA A 20 -0.76 -1.55 16.41
N ASP A 21 -1.99 -1.07 16.64
CA ASP A 21 -2.91 -0.52 15.65
C ASP A 21 -2.79 1.01 15.49
N ASP A 22 -1.90 1.66 16.25
CA ASP A 22 -1.66 3.09 16.15
C ASP A 22 -1.23 3.47 14.71
N PRO A 23 -1.88 4.46 14.09
CA PRO A 23 -1.64 4.80 12.70
C PRO A 23 -0.20 5.28 12.45
N ASP A 24 0.42 5.96 13.41
CA ASP A 24 1.80 6.43 13.28
C ASP A 24 2.80 5.28 13.38
N TYR A 25 2.52 4.30 14.25
CA TYR A 25 3.33 3.09 14.35
C TYR A 25 3.25 2.25 13.07
N LEU A 26 2.04 2.05 12.54
CA LEU A 26 1.83 1.35 11.27
C LEU A 26 2.48 2.09 10.09
N ALA A 27 2.39 3.42 10.05
CA ALA A 27 3.08 4.23 9.05
C ALA A 27 4.60 4.05 9.14
N ALA A 28 5.20 4.12 10.33
CA ALA A 28 6.63 3.92 10.51
C ALA A 28 7.10 2.52 10.08
N GLN A 29 6.29 1.48 10.33
CA GLN A 29 6.57 0.13 9.83
C GLN A 29 6.54 0.05 8.30
N ARG A 30 5.54 0.67 7.66
CA ARG A 30 5.45 0.73 6.20
C ARG A 30 6.65 1.46 5.58
N ASP A 31 7.06 2.58 6.18
CA ASP A 31 8.23 3.34 5.72
C ASP A 31 9.51 2.49 5.81
N LEU A 32 9.69 1.77 6.93
CA LEU A 32 10.83 0.88 7.09
C LEU A 32 10.82 -0.25 6.06
N ALA A 33 9.66 -0.85 5.80
CA ALA A 33 9.52 -1.89 4.79
C ALA A 33 9.86 -1.36 3.39
N ALA A 34 9.34 -0.19 3.02
CA ALA A 34 9.63 0.46 1.74
C ALA A 34 11.14 0.73 1.57
N ALA A 35 11.79 1.32 2.58
CA ALA A 35 13.22 1.61 2.54
C ALA A 35 14.08 0.33 2.41
N ASN A 36 13.67 -0.77 3.04
CA ASN A 36 14.36 -2.06 2.90
C ASN A 36 14.21 -2.64 1.49
N VAL A 37 13.01 -2.58 0.91
CA VAL A 37 12.75 -3.06 -0.46
C VAL A 37 13.54 -2.24 -1.47
N GLU A 38 13.51 -0.91 -1.36
CA GLU A 38 14.30 -0.02 -2.21
C GLU A 38 15.79 -0.37 -2.15
N SER A 39 16.36 -0.47 -0.94
CA SER A 39 17.76 -0.83 -0.76
C SER A 39 18.10 -2.20 -1.35
N TYR A 40 17.20 -3.17 -1.24
CA TYR A 40 17.38 -4.50 -1.81
C TYR A 40 17.39 -4.46 -3.35
N ILE A 41 16.46 -3.72 -3.96
CA ILE A 41 16.37 -3.53 -5.41
C ILE A 41 17.64 -2.86 -5.92
N THR A 42 18.06 -1.75 -5.32
CA THR A 42 19.28 -1.02 -5.71
C THR A 42 20.51 -1.92 -5.66
N ARG A 43 20.69 -2.66 -4.56
CA ARG A 43 21.84 -3.56 -4.41
C ARG A 43 21.81 -4.68 -5.46
N THR A 44 20.64 -5.25 -5.71
CA THR A 44 20.47 -6.34 -6.69
C THR A 44 20.77 -5.86 -8.11
N LEU A 45 20.26 -4.68 -8.48
CA LEU A 45 20.52 -4.09 -9.80
C LEU A 45 21.98 -3.67 -9.98
N ALA A 46 22.64 -3.18 -8.93
CA ALA A 46 24.06 -2.83 -8.97
C ALA A 46 24.98 -4.05 -9.14
N ALA A 47 24.57 -5.22 -8.64
CA ALA A 47 25.32 -6.47 -8.76
C ALA A 47 25.02 -7.24 -10.06
N ALA A 48 23.88 -6.97 -10.70
CA ALA A 48 23.50 -7.61 -11.96
C ALA A 48 24.39 -7.09 -13.12
N PRO A 49 24.71 -7.94 -14.11
CA PRO A 49 25.16 -7.44 -15.41
C PRO A 49 24.17 -6.39 -15.95
N PRO A 50 24.63 -5.37 -16.70
CA PRO A 50 23.74 -4.35 -17.24
C PRO A 50 22.56 -4.97 -17.98
N LEU A 51 21.35 -4.69 -17.49
CA LEU A 51 20.12 -5.13 -18.11
C LEU A 51 19.82 -4.29 -19.36
N THR A 52 19.24 -4.91 -20.39
CA THR A 52 18.71 -4.16 -21.53
C THR A 52 17.51 -3.32 -21.12
N ASP A 53 17.15 -2.34 -21.95
CA ASP A 53 15.99 -1.50 -21.68
C ASP A 53 14.68 -2.29 -21.73
N GLU A 54 14.57 -3.31 -22.59
CA GLU A 54 13.41 -4.20 -22.62
C GLU A 54 13.30 -5.03 -21.33
N GLN A 55 14.42 -5.51 -20.80
CA GLN A 55 14.44 -6.27 -19.54
C GLN A 55 14.03 -5.40 -18.36
N ARG A 56 14.54 -4.16 -18.30
CA ARG A 56 14.13 -3.18 -17.29
C ARG A 56 12.63 -2.85 -17.38
N THR A 57 12.11 -2.69 -18.60
CA THR A 57 10.68 -2.44 -18.84
C THR A 57 9.82 -3.59 -18.35
N ARG A 58 10.19 -4.85 -18.66
CA ARG A 58 9.45 -6.03 -18.18
C ARG A 58 9.43 -6.11 -16.65
N LEU A 59 10.55 -5.82 -15.99
CA LEU A 59 10.60 -5.80 -14.52
C LEU A 59 9.74 -4.67 -13.92
N ALA A 60 9.71 -3.51 -14.56
CA ALA A 60 8.86 -2.40 -14.13
C ALA A 60 7.36 -2.74 -14.22
N GLU A 61 6.93 -3.43 -15.27
CA GLU A 61 5.53 -3.87 -15.40
C GLU A 61 5.10 -4.88 -14.32
N LEU A 62 6.00 -5.71 -13.80
CA LEU A 62 5.70 -6.59 -12.66
C LEU A 62 5.40 -5.82 -11.36
N LEU A 63 6.01 -4.64 -11.22
CA LEU A 63 5.83 -3.77 -10.06
C LEU A 63 4.69 -2.76 -10.24
N ARG A 64 4.11 -2.70 -11.45
CA ARG A 64 3.02 -1.80 -11.75
C ARG A 64 1.81 -2.19 -10.89
N PRO A 65 1.19 -1.23 -10.17
CA PRO A 65 -0.02 -1.52 -9.43
C PRO A 65 -1.07 -2.07 -10.39
N VAL A 66 -1.57 -3.29 -10.13
CA VAL A 66 -2.84 -3.72 -10.70
C VAL A 66 -3.86 -2.77 -10.11
N ARG A 67 -4.26 -1.74 -10.86
CA ARG A 67 -5.40 -0.92 -10.49
C ARG A 67 -6.60 -1.87 -10.52
N THR A 68 -6.95 -2.47 -9.38
CA THR A 68 -8.31 -2.95 -9.19
C THR A 68 -9.14 -1.68 -9.19
N PRO A 69 -9.95 -1.41 -10.23
CA PRO A 69 -10.83 -0.26 -10.20
C PRO A 69 -11.68 -0.41 -8.94
N ALA A 70 -11.62 0.59 -8.06
CA ALA A 70 -12.56 0.63 -6.95
C ALA A 70 -13.97 0.58 -7.55
N PRO A 71 -14.92 -0.19 -6.97
CA PRO A 71 -16.30 -0.15 -7.43
C PRO A 71 -16.75 1.31 -7.42
N ASP A 72 -17.46 1.72 -8.47
CA ASP A 72 -17.99 3.08 -8.56
C ASP A 72 -18.85 3.34 -7.31
N ARG A 73 -18.32 4.12 -6.37
CA ARG A 73 -19.00 4.40 -5.10
C ARG A 73 -20.36 5.04 -5.34
N LYS A 74 -20.54 5.76 -6.45
CA LYS A 74 -21.84 6.32 -6.81
C LYS A 74 -22.83 5.23 -7.18
N ALA A 75 -22.40 4.22 -7.96
CA ALA A 75 -23.23 3.07 -8.30
C ALA A 75 -23.60 2.25 -7.05
N VAL A 76 -22.63 1.99 -6.16
CA VAL A 76 -22.87 1.25 -4.91
C VAL A 76 -23.86 1.99 -4.00
N VAL A 77 -23.77 3.32 -3.89
CA VAL A 77 -24.71 4.11 -3.07
C VAL A 77 -26.10 4.16 -3.72
N ALA A 78 -26.19 4.27 -5.04
CA ALA A 78 -27.46 4.25 -5.75
C ALA A 78 -28.20 2.91 -5.56
N GLU A 79 -27.48 1.79 -5.62
CA GLU A 79 -28.03 0.45 -5.37
C GLU A 79 -28.54 0.33 -3.92
N ARG A 80 -27.77 0.81 -2.94
CA ARG A 80 -28.19 0.80 -1.52
C ARG A 80 -29.39 1.69 -1.22
N LEU A 81 -29.54 2.81 -1.91
CA LEU A 81 -30.72 3.68 -1.77
C LEU A 81 -31.95 3.03 -2.41
N ALA A 82 -31.81 2.37 -3.55
CA ALA A 82 -32.89 1.63 -4.20
C ALA A 82 -33.39 0.44 -3.35
N GLU A 83 -32.50 -0.22 -2.60
CA GLU A 83 -32.87 -1.27 -1.64
C GLU A 83 -33.70 -0.74 -0.46
N LEU A 84 -33.52 0.53 -0.07
CA LEU A 84 -34.22 1.16 1.05
C LEU A 84 -35.60 1.69 0.65
N ASP A 85 -35.76 2.16 -0.59
CA ASP A 85 -37.02 2.70 -1.11
C ASP A 85 -38.08 1.61 -1.43
N GLY A 86 -37.68 0.32 -1.44
CA GLY A 86 -38.58 -0.81 -1.72
C GLY A 86 -39.32 -1.40 -0.51
N GLY A 87 -39.22 -0.78 0.68
CA GLY A 87 -39.60 -1.38 1.98
C GLY A 87 -40.94 -0.98 2.60
N ASP A 88 -41.77 -0.15 1.95
CA ASP A 88 -42.96 0.47 2.57
C ASP A 88 -44.30 0.01 1.99
N ASP A 89 -44.45 -1.29 1.68
CA ASP A 89 -45.70 -1.85 1.13
C ASP A 89 -46.35 -2.91 2.04
N HIS A 90 -46.45 -2.65 3.34
CA HIS A 90 -47.35 -3.39 4.25
C HIS A 90 -48.05 -2.45 5.26
N ALA A 91 -49.07 -1.75 4.77
CA ALA A 91 -50.14 -1.21 5.60
C ALA A 91 -51.49 -1.28 4.85
N ALA A 92 -52.21 -2.39 5.04
CA ALA A 92 -53.66 -2.48 4.88
C ALA A 92 -54.19 -3.68 5.68
#